data_AF-A0ABD4RLZ2-F1
#
_entry.id   AF-A0ABD4RLZ2-F1
#
_cell.length_a   1.000
_cell.length_b   1.000
_cell.length_c   1.000
_cell.angle_alpha   90.00
_cell.angle_beta   90.00
_cell.angle_gamma   90.00
#
_symmetry.space_group_name_H-M   'P 1'
#
loop_
_entity.id
_entity.type
_entity.pdbx_description
1 polymer ?
#
loop_
_entity_poly.entity_id
_entity_poly.type
_entity_poly.pdbx_seq_one_letter_code
_entity_poly.pdbx_strand_id
1 'polypeptide(L)'
;MFIEEELEGYIIKCKISEDFKDRPEYSDEEFYVTIYKDESSDSGYYALLENKDEKVTWDGKVVANNILNRLWVVVDKVRAG
;
A
#
# COMPACT_ATOMS: atom_id res chain seq x y z
N MET A 1 -3.15 12.66 10.85
CA MET A 1 -3.59 12.97 9.49
C MET A 1 -2.35 13.10 8.61
N PHE A 2 -1.67 11.97 8.34
CA PHE A 2 -0.44 11.92 7.52
C PHE A 2 -0.70 11.30 6.13
N ILE A 3 -1.78 10.53 6.00
CA ILE A 3 -2.10 9.73 4.81
C ILE A 3 -2.74 10.59 3.69
N GLU A 4 -3.57 11.58 4.04
CA GLU A 4 -4.32 12.41 3.08
C GLU A 4 -3.41 13.23 2.14
N GLU A 5 -2.23 13.65 2.58
CA GLU A 5 -1.32 14.44 1.74
C GLU A 5 -0.26 13.58 1.03
N GLU A 6 0.20 12.49 1.63
CA GLU A 6 1.34 11.74 1.11
C GLU A 6 0.97 10.60 0.17
N LEU A 7 -0.16 9.92 0.36
CA LEU A 7 -0.49 8.67 -0.37
C LEU A 7 -1.88 8.66 -1.00
N GLU A 8 -2.83 9.42 -0.44
CA GLU A 8 -4.16 9.57 -1.03
C GLU A 8 -4.07 10.20 -2.42
N GLY A 9 -4.88 9.70 -3.36
CA GLY A 9 -4.88 10.18 -4.74
C GLY A 9 -3.65 9.78 -5.56
N TYR A 10 -2.86 8.81 -5.09
CA TYR A 10 -1.80 8.17 -5.86
C TYR A 10 -2.07 6.67 -6.03
N ILE A 11 -1.66 6.15 -7.19
CA ILE A 11 -1.47 4.74 -7.43
C ILE A 11 0.03 4.46 -7.22
N ILE A 12 0.33 3.61 -6.26
CA ILE A 12 1.70 3.35 -5.80
C ILE A 12 2.05 1.91 -6.16
N LYS A 13 3.11 1.71 -6.94
CA LYS A 13 3.66 0.38 -7.18
C LYS A 13 4.64 0.04 -6.08
N CYS A 14 4.42 -1.06 -5.39
CA CYS A 14 5.20 -1.51 -4.25
C CYS A 14 5.75 -2.92 -4.47
N LYS A 15 6.81 -3.26 -3.75
CA LYS A 15 7.27 -4.63 -3.49
C LYS A 15 7.69 -4.78 -2.03
N ILE A 16 7.68 -5.98 -1.49
CA ILE A 16 8.07 -6.19 -0.09
C ILE A 16 9.60 -6.06 0.03
N SER A 17 10.09 -5.37 1.08
CA SER A 17 11.53 -5.13 1.25
C SER A 17 12.30 -6.44 1.36
N GLU A 18 13.48 -6.50 0.74
CA GLU A 18 14.43 -7.63 0.84
C GLU A 18 14.88 -7.87 2.29
N ASP A 19 14.75 -6.87 3.17
CA ASP A 19 14.98 -7.02 4.61
C ASP A 19 14.05 -8.05 5.25
N PHE A 20 12.94 -8.41 4.59
CA PHE A 20 11.98 -9.42 5.03
C PHE A 20 12.21 -10.79 4.42
N LYS A 21 13.24 -11.03 3.60
CA LYS A 21 13.46 -12.29 2.87
C LYS A 21 13.39 -13.57 3.72
N ASP A 22 13.67 -13.46 5.02
CA ASP A 22 13.63 -14.58 5.97
C ASP A 22 12.24 -14.77 6.62
N ARG A 23 11.25 -13.95 6.26
CA ARG A 23 9.87 -14.00 6.76
C ARG A 23 8.93 -14.61 5.72
N PRO A 24 7.90 -15.35 6.16
CA PRO A 24 6.93 -15.96 5.25
C PRO A 24 6.13 -14.95 4.43
N GLU A 25 6.04 -13.70 4.89
CA GLU A 25 5.36 -12.62 4.18
C GLU A 25 6.20 -11.99 3.06
N TYR A 26 7.47 -12.37 2.89
CA TYR A 26 8.28 -11.83 1.79
C TYR A 26 7.79 -12.33 0.42
N SER A 27 7.74 -11.39 -0.52
CA SER A 27 7.51 -11.65 -1.93
C SER A 27 8.28 -10.63 -2.75
N ASP A 28 8.96 -11.09 -3.81
CA ASP A 28 9.61 -10.24 -4.80
C ASP A 28 8.62 -9.71 -5.85
N GLU A 29 7.36 -10.14 -5.79
CA GLU A 29 6.31 -9.68 -6.69
C GLU A 29 5.94 -8.21 -6.43
N GLU A 30 5.74 -7.48 -7.53
CA GLU A 30 5.27 -6.10 -7.49
C GLU A 30 3.74 -6.06 -7.50
N PHE A 31 3.17 -5.16 -6.72
CA PHE A 31 1.73 -4.93 -6.63
C PHE A 31 1.42 -3.44 -6.58
N TYR A 32 0.23 -3.07 -7.04
CA TYR A 32 -0.26 -1.69 -6.95
C TYR A 32 -1.07 -1.50 -5.67
N VAL A 33 -0.90 -0.35 -5.06
CA VAL A 33 -1.61 0.12 -3.88
C VAL A 33 -2.33 1.41 -4.25
N THR A 34 -3.64 1.43 -4.02
CA THR A 34 -4.42 2.67 -4.09
C THR A 34 -5.12 2.89 -2.76
N ILE A 35 -4.92 4.06 -2.14
CA ILE A 35 -5.51 4.39 -0.83
C ILE A 35 -6.70 5.32 -1.03
N TYR A 36 -7.81 4.99 -0.38
CA TYR A 36 -9.06 5.73 -0.42
C TYR A 36 -9.50 6.12 0.98
N LYS A 37 -10.06 7.32 1.11
CA LYS A 37 -10.77 7.72 2.31
C LYS A 37 -12.10 6.97 2.40
N ASP A 38 -12.35 6.39 3.56
CA ASP A 38 -13.60 5.69 3.87
C ASP A 38 -13.88 5.77 5.36
N GLU A 39 -14.83 6.63 5.71
CA GLU A 39 -15.24 6.88 7.10
C GLU A 39 -15.92 5.68 7.76
N SER A 40 -16.29 4.65 6.99
CA SER A 40 -16.82 3.39 7.51
C SER A 40 -15.73 2.42 7.98
N SER A 41 -14.47 2.64 7.58
CA SER A 41 -13.33 1.87 8.06
C SER A 41 -12.83 2.37 9.42
N ASP A 42 -12.29 1.47 10.24
CA ASP A 42 -11.81 1.80 11.59
C ASP A 42 -10.74 2.89 11.60
N SER A 43 -9.92 2.95 10.54
CA SER A 43 -8.87 3.97 10.39
C SER A 43 -9.29 5.21 9.60
N GLY A 44 -10.48 5.22 9.00
CA GLY A 44 -10.94 6.25 8.06
C GLY A 44 -10.38 6.09 6.64
N TYR A 45 -9.62 5.01 6.36
CA TYR A 45 -9.07 4.68 5.05
C TYR A 45 -9.13 3.18 4.78
N TYR A 46 -9.37 2.81 3.52
CA TYR A 46 -9.01 1.47 3.02
C TYR A 46 -7.95 1.60 1.92
N ALA A 47 -7.20 0.53 1.72
CA ALA A 47 -6.26 0.39 0.62
C ALA A 47 -6.67 -0.81 -0.24
N LEU A 48 -6.54 -0.62 -1.55
CA LEU A 48 -6.76 -1.63 -2.55
C LEU A 48 -5.41 -2.10 -3.08
N LEU A 49 -5.15 -3.39 -2.93
CA LEU A 49 -3.94 -4.06 -3.40
C LEU A 49 -4.29 -4.88 -4.63
N GLU A 50 -3.56 -4.66 -5.72
CA GLU A 50 -3.79 -5.33 -7.00
C GLU A 50 -2.47 -5.85 -7.57
N ASN A 51 -2.41 -7.15 -7.86
CA ASN A 51 -1.36 -7.73 -8.69
C ASN A 51 -1.99 -8.31 -9.97
N LYS A 52 -1.24 -9.11 -10.73
CA LYS A 52 -1.72 -9.68 -12.01
C LYS A 52 -2.84 -10.71 -11.83
N ASP A 53 -2.95 -11.33 -10.66
CA ASP A 53 -3.82 -12.49 -10.40
C ASP A 53 -4.96 -12.16 -9.42
N GLU A 54 -4.75 -11.20 -8.52
CA GLU A 54 -5.58 -10.97 -7.34
C GLU A 54 -5.78 -9.48 -7.03
N LYS A 55 -6.92 -9.21 -6.39
CA LYS A 55 -7.32 -7.90 -5.87
C LYS A 55 -7.84 -8.06 -4.45
N VAL A 56 -7.22 -7.38 -3.49
CA VAL A 56 -7.51 -7.51 -2.07
C VAL A 56 -7.66 -6.14 -1.43
N THR A 57 -8.65 -6.00 -0.53
CA THR A 57 -8.86 -4.78 0.27
C THR A 57 -8.27 -4.94 1.67
N TRP A 58 -7.58 -3.92 2.16
CA TRP A 58 -6.98 -3.87 3.48
C TRP A 58 -7.23 -2.53 4.19
N ASP A 59 -6.94 -2.47 5.49
CA ASP A 59 -6.95 -1.21 6.24
C ASP A 59 -5.88 -0.26 5.69
N GLY A 60 -6.30 0.95 5.31
CA GLY A 60 -5.45 1.91 4.62
C GLY A 60 -4.31 2.44 5.51
N LYS A 61 -4.52 2.51 6.82
CA LYS A 61 -3.50 2.94 7.78
C LYS A 61 -2.43 1.88 7.98
N VAL A 62 -2.80 0.59 8.01
CA VAL A 62 -1.82 -0.52 8.05
C VAL A 62 -0.93 -0.47 6.81
N VAL A 63 -1.53 -0.34 5.64
CA VAL A 63 -0.80 -0.25 4.36
C VAL A 63 0.11 0.98 4.31
N ALA A 64 -0.41 2.15 4.67
CA ALA A 64 0.40 3.36 4.73
C ALA A 64 1.59 3.21 5.69
N ASN A 65 1.41 2.58 6.85
CA ASN A 65 2.50 2.33 7.78
C ASN A 65 3.57 1.41 7.18
N ASN A 66 3.19 0.39 6.41
CA ASN A 66 4.17 -0.48 5.75
C ASN A 66 5.03 0.29 4.74
N ILE A 67 4.40 1.19 3.97
CA ILE A 67 5.10 2.03 2.99
C ILE A 67 5.99 3.07 3.69
N LEU A 68 5.46 3.82 4.66
CA LEU A 68 6.17 4.90 5.34
C LEU A 68 7.35 4.39 6.19
N ASN A 69 7.23 3.19 6.77
CA ASN A 69 8.32 2.55 7.50
C ASN A 69 9.27 1.74 6.59
N ARG A 70 9.13 1.86 5.26
CA ARG A 70 9.96 1.16 4.26
C ARG A 70 9.93 -0.37 4.35
N LEU A 71 8.88 -0.92 4.95
CA LEU A 71 8.61 -2.35 4.93
C LEU A 71 8.19 -2.78 3.52
N TRP A 72 7.45 -1.91 2.84
CA TRP A 72 7.17 -1.99 1.41
C TRP A 72 7.93 -0.90 0.68
N VAL A 73 8.69 -1.29 -0.35
CA VAL A 73 9.51 -0.40 -1.16
C VAL A 73 8.66 0.13 -2.30
N VAL A 74 8.54 1.45 -2.40
CA VAL A 74 7.89 2.13 -3.52
C VAL A 74 8.80 2.04 -4.75
N VAL A 75 8.33 1.38 -5.79
CA VAL A 75 8.99 1.25 -7.09
C VAL A 75 8.56 2.37 -8.03
N ASP A 76 7.28 2.73 -8.00
CA ASP A 76 6.71 3.79 -8.82
C ASP A 76 5.54 4.47 -8.09
N LYS A 77 5.26 5.73 -8.43
CA LYS A 77 4.18 6.52 -7.84
C LYS A 77 3.58 7.47 -8.86
N VAL A 78 2.31 7.26 -9.20
CA VAL A 78 1.57 8.03 -10.20
C VAL A 78 0.35 8.69 -9.57
N ARG A 79 0.11 9.98 -9.85
CA ARG A 79 -1.07 10.68 -9.36
C ARG A 79 -2.32 10.17 -10.09
N ALA A 80 -3.32 9.74 -9.35
CA ALA A 80 -4.65 9.44 -9.89
C ALA A 80 -5.29 10.76 -10.36
N GLY A 81 -5.75 10.79 -11.61
CA GLY A 81 -6.34 11.96 -12.25
C GLY A 81 -7.75 12.28 -11.78
#